data_AF-A0A1A1VJN4-F1
#
_entry.id   AF-A0A1A1VJN4-F1
#
_cell.length_a   1.000
_cell.length_b   1.000
_cell.length_c   1.000
_cell.angle_alpha   90.00
_cell.angle_beta   90.00
_cell.angle_gamma   90.00
#
_symmetry.space_group_name_H-M   'P 1'
#
loop_
_entity.id
_entity.type
_entity.pdbx_description
1 polymer ?
#
loop_
_entity_poly.entity_id
_entity_poly.type
_entity_poly.pdbx_seq_one_letter_code
_entity_poly.pdbx_strand_id
1 'polypeptide(L)'
;MTTAGTFALDAGLHTYPAAGFDIPWNGWATPIVSRATLCALIANEDPLGQRLTLEFDGTIATVADRDPAGRHTDAVTLVPDADGLYHLVALGWTFHQIEERPQRGQFATPECRYTVTWQIDALDATTPVEAAQFARDAQTRPQTTATVFTVTDTTTGQHHLVDLAAQNPDQDQPHDC
;
A
#
# COMPACT_ATOMS: atom_id res chain seq x y z
N MET A 1 13.67 15.79 14.52
CA MET A 1 12.44 15.51 13.74
C MET A 1 12.46 14.03 13.47
N THR A 2 11.53 13.29 14.06
CA THR A 2 11.32 11.87 13.78
C THR A 2 10.61 11.76 12.43
N THR A 3 11.13 10.90 11.55
CA THR A 3 10.55 10.71 10.20
C THR A 3 9.41 9.71 10.30
N ALA A 4 8.21 10.12 9.86
CA ALA A 4 7.07 9.21 9.73
C ALA A 4 7.37 8.07 8.74
N GLY A 5 6.70 6.93 8.91
CA GLY A 5 6.91 5.77 8.05
C GLY A 5 5.95 4.64 8.35
N THR A 6 6.31 3.44 7.92
CA THR A 6 5.51 2.23 8.12
C THR A 6 6.32 1.19 8.88
N PHE A 7 5.67 0.39 9.72
CA PHE A 7 6.30 -0.70 10.44
C PHE A 7 5.42 -1.95 10.48
N ALA A 8 6.01 -3.09 10.82
CA ALA A 8 5.32 -4.34 11.10
C ALA A 8 5.90 -4.98 12.36
N LEU A 9 5.08 -5.76 13.08
CA LEU A 9 5.59 -6.68 14.10
C LEU A 9 6.37 -7.81 13.41
N ASP A 10 7.44 -8.30 14.04
CA ASP A 10 8.16 -9.48 13.52
C ASP A 10 7.20 -10.68 13.40
N ALA A 11 7.25 -11.36 12.25
CA ALA A 11 6.30 -12.40 11.85
C ALA A 11 4.81 -11.97 11.78
N GLY A 12 4.50 -10.68 11.94
CA GLY A 12 3.15 -10.13 11.78
C GLY A 12 2.71 -10.06 10.32
N LEU A 13 1.39 -10.14 10.09
CA LEU A 13 0.80 -10.06 8.74
C LEU A 13 0.40 -8.63 8.34
N HIS A 14 0.43 -7.70 9.30
CA HIS A 14 -0.11 -6.36 9.16
C HIS A 14 0.99 -5.31 9.20
N THR A 15 0.76 -4.21 8.48
CA THR A 15 1.58 -3.02 8.52
C THR A 15 0.82 -1.86 9.12
N TYR A 16 1.54 -0.96 9.78
CA TYR A 16 0.97 0.11 10.57
C TYR A 16 1.71 1.43 10.33
N PRO A 17 1.00 2.57 10.32
CA PRO A 17 1.63 3.88 10.21
C PRO A 17 2.33 4.26 11.52
N ALA A 18 3.60 4.65 11.43
CA ALA A 18 4.36 5.28 12.49
C ALA A 18 4.45 6.78 12.26
N ALA A 19 4.22 7.56 13.30
CA ALA A 19 4.49 9.00 13.31
C ALA A 19 6.02 9.27 13.34
N GLY A 20 6.79 8.30 13.81
CA GLY A 20 8.24 8.39 13.97
C GLY A 20 8.87 7.10 14.44
N PHE A 21 10.18 7.12 14.61
CA PHE A 21 10.94 6.02 15.22
C PHE A 21 11.92 6.60 16.23
N ASP A 22 12.03 5.95 17.39
CA ASP A 22 13.10 6.21 18.36
C ASP A 22 14.44 5.63 17.86
N ILE A 23 15.45 5.67 18.75
CA ILE A 23 16.69 4.94 18.54
C ILE A 23 16.37 3.43 18.46
N PRO A 24 16.87 2.70 17.44
CA PRO A 24 16.67 1.26 17.33
C PRO A 24 17.18 0.50 18.56
N TRP A 25 16.48 -0.58 18.93
CA TRP A 25 16.85 -1.43 20.06
C TRP A 25 17.28 -2.81 19.55
N ASN A 26 18.54 -3.19 19.76
CA ASN A 26 19.13 -4.45 19.24
C ASN A 26 18.94 -4.65 17.73
N GLY A 27 18.90 -3.56 16.96
CA GLY A 27 18.66 -3.57 15.51
C GLY A 27 17.18 -3.58 15.12
N TRP A 28 16.25 -3.69 16.08
CA TRP A 28 14.82 -3.59 15.84
C TRP A 28 14.36 -2.15 15.83
N ALA A 29 13.36 -1.87 14.98
CA ALA A 29 12.72 -0.57 14.93
C ALA A 29 11.94 -0.32 16.22
N THR A 30 11.81 0.95 16.57
CA THR A 30 11.15 1.41 17.80
C THR A 30 10.09 2.46 17.42
N PRO A 31 8.92 2.01 16.93
CA PRO A 31 7.92 2.91 16.36
C PRO A 31 7.29 3.82 17.42
N ILE A 32 6.98 5.04 17.00
CA ILE A 32 6.19 6.03 17.75
C ILE A 32 4.85 6.15 17.04
N VAL A 33 3.76 5.93 17.75
CA VAL A 33 2.45 5.71 17.13
C VAL A 33 1.33 6.51 17.77
N SER A 34 0.28 6.80 16.99
CA SER A 34 -0.94 7.39 17.53
C SER A 34 -1.72 6.39 18.38
N ARG A 35 -2.66 6.89 19.20
CA ARG A 35 -3.62 6.04 19.91
C ARG A 35 -4.37 5.09 18.96
N ALA A 36 -4.81 5.60 17.81
CA ALA A 36 -5.58 4.81 16.84
C ALA A 36 -4.73 3.67 16.27
N THR A 37 -3.46 3.93 15.96
CA THR A 37 -2.51 2.92 15.50
C THR A 37 -2.25 1.87 16.58
N LEU A 38 -2.07 2.28 17.85
CA LEU A 38 -1.87 1.36 18.97
C LEU A 38 -3.08 0.42 19.13
N CYS A 39 -4.31 0.95 19.07
CA CYS A 39 -5.53 0.15 19.10
C CYS A 39 -5.58 -0.85 17.94
N ALA A 40 -5.26 -0.41 16.72
CA ALA A 40 -5.27 -1.27 15.53
C ALA A 40 -4.22 -2.39 15.62
N LEU A 41 -3.01 -2.08 16.14
CA LEU A 41 -1.97 -3.07 16.38
C LEU A 41 -2.47 -4.19 17.29
N ILE A 42 -2.96 -3.86 18.49
CA ILE A 42 -3.40 -4.88 19.44
C ILE A 42 -4.60 -5.69 18.90
N ALA A 43 -5.56 -5.04 18.24
CA ALA A 43 -6.72 -5.71 17.68
C ALA A 43 -6.37 -6.68 16.54
N ASN A 44 -5.35 -6.37 15.74
CA ASN A 44 -4.94 -7.20 14.62
C ASN A 44 -4.03 -8.35 15.05
N GLU A 45 -3.14 -8.13 16.02
CA GLU A 45 -2.24 -9.19 16.53
C GLU A 45 -2.98 -10.20 17.44
N ASP A 46 -4.09 -9.79 18.07
CA ASP A 46 -4.97 -10.68 18.82
C ASP A 46 -6.46 -10.41 18.54
N PRO A 47 -6.97 -10.84 17.37
CA PRO A 47 -8.33 -10.52 16.92
C PRO A 47 -9.41 -11.19 17.77
N LEU A 48 -9.08 -12.25 18.50
CA LEU A 48 -10.00 -12.92 19.41
C LEU A 48 -9.92 -12.35 20.84
N GLY A 49 -8.96 -11.46 21.11
CA GLY A 49 -8.76 -10.86 22.43
C GLY A 49 -8.55 -11.92 23.51
N GLN A 50 -7.74 -12.94 23.24
CA GLN A 50 -7.46 -14.03 24.18
C GLN A 50 -6.08 -13.89 24.86
N ARG A 51 -5.11 -13.29 24.16
CA ARG A 51 -3.73 -13.13 24.60
C ARG A 51 -3.41 -11.73 25.09
N LEU A 52 -3.87 -10.69 24.41
CA LEU A 52 -3.51 -9.31 24.68
C LEU A 52 -4.71 -8.55 25.25
N THR A 53 -4.41 -7.59 26.11
CA THR A 53 -5.35 -6.57 26.57
C THR A 53 -4.75 -5.21 26.31
N LEU A 54 -5.62 -4.26 25.96
CA LEU A 54 -5.29 -2.85 25.85
C LEU A 54 -6.34 -2.07 26.63
N GLU A 55 -5.92 -1.47 27.73
CA GLU A 55 -6.76 -0.65 28.58
C GLU A 55 -6.24 0.78 28.60
N PHE A 56 -7.13 1.76 28.78
CA PHE A 56 -6.75 3.17 28.89
C PHE A 56 -7.27 3.77 30.19
N ASP A 57 -6.37 4.39 30.94
CA ASP A 57 -6.71 5.33 32.01
C ASP A 57 -6.44 6.75 31.50
N GLY A 58 -7.50 7.40 31.00
CA GLY A 58 -7.39 8.66 30.26
C GLY A 58 -6.57 8.51 28.98
N THR A 59 -5.36 9.08 28.99
CA THR A 59 -4.39 9.00 27.88
C THR A 59 -3.30 7.95 28.11
N ILE A 60 -3.19 7.39 29.30
CA ILE A 60 -2.20 6.36 29.60
C ILE A 60 -2.75 5.02 29.12
N ALA A 61 -1.96 4.28 28.35
CA ALA A 61 -2.32 2.96 27.86
C ALA A 61 -1.62 1.87 28.69
N THR A 62 -2.31 0.78 28.98
CA THR A 62 -1.72 -0.42 29.58
C THR A 62 -1.92 -1.58 28.62
N VAL A 63 -0.82 -2.18 28.16
CA VAL A 63 -0.81 -3.38 27.33
C VAL A 63 -0.38 -4.55 28.21
N ALA A 64 -1.16 -5.62 28.24
CA ALA A 64 -0.81 -6.78 29.04
C ALA A 64 -1.08 -8.11 28.35
N ASP A 65 -0.18 -9.07 28.56
CA ASP A 65 -0.31 -10.47 28.13
C ASP A 65 -1.15 -11.27 29.13
N ARG A 66 -1.91 -12.22 28.62
CA ARG A 66 -2.71 -13.18 29.38
C ARG A 66 -2.22 -14.60 29.19
N ASP A 67 -2.13 -15.35 30.29
CA ASP A 67 -1.92 -16.80 30.24
C ASP A 67 -3.18 -17.52 29.71
N PRO A 68 -3.09 -18.84 29.40
CA PRO A 68 -4.26 -19.61 28.97
C PRO A 68 -5.40 -19.69 29.99
N ALA A 69 -5.17 -19.32 31.25
CA ALA A 69 -6.19 -19.20 32.29
C ALA A 69 -6.80 -17.79 32.37
N GLY A 70 -6.38 -16.86 31.51
CA GLY A 70 -6.87 -15.49 31.43
C GLY A 70 -6.24 -14.52 32.42
N ARG A 71 -5.20 -14.93 33.17
CA ARG A 71 -4.52 -14.06 34.14
C ARG A 71 -3.46 -13.22 33.45
N HIS A 72 -3.34 -11.96 33.84
CA HIS A 72 -2.28 -11.09 33.36
C HIS A 72 -0.92 -11.62 33.84
N THR A 73 0.00 -11.87 32.92
CA THR A 73 1.35 -12.36 33.24
C THR A 73 2.37 -11.24 33.24
N ASP A 74 2.25 -10.32 32.29
CA ASP A 74 3.11 -9.14 32.15
C ASP A 74 2.27 -7.96 31.67
N ALA A 75 2.53 -6.77 32.22
CA ALA A 75 1.83 -5.54 31.85
C ALA A 75 2.82 -4.39 31.69
N VAL A 76 2.69 -3.65 30.60
CA VAL A 76 3.50 -2.48 30.28
C VAL A 76 2.59 -1.26 30.17
N THR A 77 2.94 -0.20 30.88
CA THR A 77 2.25 1.08 30.81
C THR A 77 2.97 2.01 29.83
N LEU A 78 2.24 2.52 28.85
CA LEU A 78 2.71 3.49 27.87
C LEU A 78 2.09 4.85 28.21
N VAL A 79 2.95 5.78 28.63
CA VAL A 79 2.59 7.20 28.77
C VAL A 79 2.87 7.89 27.45
N PRO A 80 1.89 8.59 26.85
CA PRO A 80 2.14 9.29 25.60
C PRO A 80 3.06 10.50 25.83
N ASP A 81 3.78 10.89 24.78
CA ASP A 81 4.61 12.09 24.77
C ASP A 81 3.77 13.39 24.75
N ALA A 82 4.45 14.53 24.62
CA ALA A 82 3.81 15.84 24.58
C ALA A 82 2.84 16.02 23.39
N ASP A 83 3.02 15.25 22.31
CA ASP A 83 2.19 15.26 21.11
C ASP A 83 1.06 14.21 21.16
N GLY A 84 0.97 13.44 22.26
CA GLY A 84 -0.04 12.39 22.44
C GLY A 84 0.32 11.07 21.75
N LEU A 85 1.59 10.87 21.40
CA LEU A 85 2.07 9.67 20.72
C LEU A 85 2.71 8.68 21.69
N TYR A 86 2.57 7.39 21.40
CA TYR A 86 3.06 6.30 22.24
C TYR A 86 4.34 5.72 21.66
N HIS A 87 5.38 5.66 22.48
CA HIS A 87 6.67 5.06 22.15
C HIS A 87 6.63 3.56 22.41
N LEU A 88 6.63 2.74 21.34
CA LEU A 88 6.46 1.29 21.46
C LEU A 88 7.70 0.55 21.96
N VAL A 89 8.86 1.23 22.05
CA VAL A 89 10.09 0.65 22.61
C VAL A 89 9.88 0.05 24.00
N ALA A 90 9.00 0.64 24.80
CA ALA A 90 8.71 0.19 26.17
C ALA A 90 8.06 -1.21 26.21
N LEU A 91 7.43 -1.67 25.13
CA LEU A 91 6.84 -3.01 25.06
C LEU A 91 7.90 -4.12 25.00
N GLY A 92 9.13 -3.80 24.59
CA GLY A 92 10.18 -4.80 24.37
C GLY A 92 9.88 -5.75 23.20
N TRP A 93 8.95 -5.39 22.33
CA TRP A 93 8.59 -6.17 21.14
C TRP A 93 9.54 -5.88 19.98
N THR A 94 9.60 -6.82 19.03
CA THR A 94 10.47 -6.73 17.84
C THR A 94 9.69 -6.22 16.64
N PHE A 95 10.05 -5.04 16.15
CA PHE A 95 9.40 -4.42 14.98
C PHE A 95 10.38 -4.23 13.83
N HIS A 96 9.90 -4.41 12.60
CA HIS A 96 10.60 -4.02 11.38
C HIS A 96 10.10 -2.67 10.92
N GLN A 97 11.02 -1.74 10.64
CA GLN A 97 10.69 -0.59 9.82
C GLN A 97 10.53 -1.10 8.39
N ILE A 98 9.37 -0.87 7.81
CA ILE A 98 9.15 -1.10 6.39
C ILE A 98 9.68 0.16 5.72
N GLU A 99 10.94 0.09 5.31
CA GLU A 99 11.41 1.01 4.27
C GLU A 99 10.50 0.78 3.08
N GLU A 100 9.71 1.80 2.73
CA GLU A 100 9.23 1.92 1.38
C GLU A 100 10.51 1.93 0.53
N ARG A 101 10.88 0.76 -0.02
CA ARG A 101 11.83 0.76 -1.12
C ARG A 101 11.22 1.73 -2.11
N PRO A 102 11.87 2.86 -2.44
CA PRO A 102 11.45 3.56 -3.63
C PRO A 102 11.54 2.48 -4.71
N GLN A 103 10.39 2.14 -5.30
CA GLN A 103 10.44 1.40 -6.54
C GLN A 103 11.41 2.19 -7.40
N ARG A 104 12.43 1.50 -7.92
CA ARG A 104 13.46 2.11 -8.75
C ARG A 104 12.74 2.91 -9.84
N GLY A 105 12.62 4.22 -9.67
CA GLY A 105 11.66 5.04 -10.43
C GLY A 105 11.08 6.28 -9.73
N GLN A 106 11.15 6.42 -8.40
CA GLN A 106 10.49 7.54 -7.71
C GLN A 106 11.33 8.83 -7.67
N PHE A 107 11.48 9.45 -8.83
CA PHE A 107 11.59 10.90 -8.96
C PHE A 107 10.45 11.36 -9.86
N ALA A 108 9.26 11.64 -9.32
CA ALA A 108 8.26 12.44 -10.02
C ALA A 108 7.15 12.94 -9.08
N THR A 109 6.70 14.16 -9.35
CA THR A 109 5.39 14.77 -9.07
C THR A 109 4.22 13.82 -8.76
N PRO A 110 3.18 14.22 -7.99
CA PRO A 110 2.05 13.37 -7.60
C PRO A 110 1.61 12.51 -8.78
N GLU A 111 1.92 11.21 -8.69
CA GLU A 111 1.83 10.33 -9.85
C GLU A 111 0.37 10.08 -10.14
N CYS A 112 -0.17 10.76 -11.15
CA CYS A 112 -1.44 10.39 -11.73
C CYS A 112 -1.34 8.92 -12.15
N ARG A 113 -2.02 8.03 -11.42
CA ARG A 113 -2.03 6.61 -11.72
C ARG A 113 -3.17 6.34 -12.68
N TYR A 114 -2.84 5.80 -13.85
CA TYR A 114 -3.82 5.48 -14.88
C TYR A 114 -3.90 3.97 -15.12
N THR A 115 -5.10 3.47 -15.36
CA THR A 115 -5.33 2.14 -15.93
C THR A 115 -5.70 2.30 -17.39
N VAL A 116 -4.99 1.64 -18.30
CA VAL A 116 -5.28 1.69 -19.74
C VAL A 116 -5.88 0.37 -20.18
N THR A 117 -7.05 0.46 -20.81
CA THR A 117 -7.73 -0.68 -21.44
C THR A 117 -7.86 -0.40 -22.92
N TRP A 118 -7.46 -1.38 -23.74
CA TRP A 118 -7.68 -1.37 -25.18
C TRP A 118 -8.77 -2.38 -25.52
N GLN A 119 -9.77 -1.95 -26.29
CA GLN A 119 -10.84 -2.80 -26.78
C GLN A 119 -10.59 -3.19 -28.24
N ILE A 120 -10.82 -4.46 -28.55
CA ILE A 120 -10.65 -5.02 -29.90
C ILE A 120 -11.94 -5.74 -30.27
N ASP A 121 -12.56 -5.32 -31.36
CA ASP A 121 -13.69 -6.03 -31.94
C ASP A 121 -13.17 -7.20 -32.79
N ALA A 122 -13.28 -8.41 -32.26
CA ALA A 122 -12.94 -9.64 -32.97
C ALA A 122 -14.13 -10.09 -33.85
N LEU A 123 -14.42 -9.32 -34.90
CA LEU A 123 -15.62 -9.49 -35.74
C LEU A 123 -15.72 -10.87 -36.41
N ASP A 124 -14.59 -11.54 -36.65
CA ASP A 124 -14.50 -12.83 -37.32
C ASP A 124 -14.38 -14.02 -36.35
N ALA A 125 -14.34 -13.78 -35.03
CA ALA A 125 -14.24 -14.84 -34.03
C ALA A 125 -15.62 -15.47 -33.78
N THR A 126 -15.69 -16.80 -33.89
CA THR A 126 -16.93 -17.56 -33.63
C THR A 126 -16.97 -18.17 -32.22
N THR A 127 -15.83 -18.16 -31.52
CA THR A 127 -15.70 -18.63 -30.14
C THR A 127 -14.91 -17.67 -29.25
N PRO A 128 -15.10 -17.73 -27.90
CA PRO A 128 -14.33 -16.91 -26.97
C PRO A 128 -12.80 -17.14 -27.03
N VAL A 129 -12.38 -18.37 -27.34
CA VAL A 129 -10.96 -18.72 -27.47
C VAL A 129 -10.37 -18.11 -28.75
N GLU A 130 -11.10 -18.16 -29.86
CA GLU A 130 -10.70 -17.48 -31.12
C GLU A 130 -10.60 -15.97 -30.94
N ALA A 131 -11.53 -15.35 -30.19
CA ALA A 131 -11.47 -13.92 -29.88
C ALA A 131 -10.23 -13.58 -29.03
N ALA A 132 -9.89 -14.40 -28.03
CA ALA A 132 -8.70 -14.21 -27.21
C ALA A 132 -7.39 -14.42 -28.00
N GLN A 133 -7.36 -15.40 -28.91
CA GLN A 133 -6.22 -15.62 -29.81
C GLN A 133 -6.06 -14.46 -30.79
N PHE A 134 -7.15 -13.96 -31.38
CA PHE A 134 -7.16 -12.78 -32.23
C PHE A 134 -6.61 -11.55 -31.49
N ALA A 135 -7.07 -11.31 -30.26
CA ALA A 135 -6.58 -10.20 -29.44
C ALA A 135 -5.08 -10.32 -29.12
N ARG A 136 -4.59 -11.53 -28.79
CA ARG A 136 -3.17 -11.78 -28.54
C ARG A 136 -2.33 -11.56 -29.81
N ASP A 137 -2.81 -12.04 -30.94
CA ASP A 137 -2.15 -11.87 -32.24
C ASP A 137 -2.10 -10.39 -32.62
N ALA A 138 -3.20 -9.66 -32.43
CA ALA A 138 -3.24 -8.22 -32.64
C ALA A 138 -2.22 -7.51 -31.73
N GLN A 139 -2.09 -7.89 -30.46
CA GLN A 139 -1.11 -7.30 -29.55
C GLN A 139 0.37 -7.63 -29.86
N THR A 140 0.64 -8.78 -30.47
CA THR A 140 2.02 -9.29 -30.61
C THR A 140 2.59 -9.11 -32.01
N ARG A 141 1.76 -8.79 -33.01
CA ARG A 141 2.23 -8.49 -34.37
C ARG A 141 2.88 -7.09 -34.41
N PRO A 142 4.12 -6.96 -34.93
CA PRO A 142 4.85 -5.69 -34.97
C PRO A 142 4.15 -4.58 -35.77
N GLN A 143 3.21 -4.93 -36.65
CA GLN A 143 2.50 -3.99 -37.53
C GLN A 143 1.14 -3.56 -37.00
N THR A 144 0.64 -4.16 -35.91
CA THR A 144 -0.63 -3.74 -35.34
C THR A 144 -0.43 -2.49 -34.50
N THR A 145 -1.21 -1.45 -34.79
CA THR A 145 -1.24 -0.22 -34.02
C THR A 145 -2.62 -0.08 -33.39
N ALA A 146 -2.67 -0.19 -32.06
CA ALA A 146 -3.84 0.22 -31.30
C ALA A 146 -3.88 1.74 -31.28
N THR A 147 -4.98 2.34 -31.77
CA THR A 147 -5.11 3.81 -31.85
C THR A 147 -6.06 4.36 -30.81
N VAL A 148 -7.07 3.61 -30.38
CA VAL A 148 -8.08 4.07 -29.41
C VAL A 148 -7.93 3.34 -28.07
N PHE A 149 -7.87 4.09 -26.98
CA PHE A 149 -7.68 3.59 -25.62
C PHE A 149 -8.69 4.22 -24.66
N THR A 150 -9.18 3.43 -23.71
CA THR A 150 -9.87 3.96 -22.53
C THR A 150 -8.86 4.05 -21.39
N VAL A 151 -8.54 5.27 -20.98
CA VAL A 151 -7.63 5.59 -19.89
C VAL A 151 -8.44 6.00 -18.68
N THR A 152 -8.31 5.26 -17.58
CA THR A 152 -8.99 5.57 -16.31
C THR A 152 -7.98 6.17 -15.35
N ASP A 153 -8.19 7.41 -14.93
CA ASP A 153 -7.47 7.98 -13.80
C ASP A 153 -7.95 7.30 -12.51
N THR A 154 -7.05 6.59 -11.84
CA THR A 154 -7.37 5.83 -10.63
C THR A 154 -7.45 6.68 -9.37
N THR A 155 -6.97 7.92 -9.43
CA THR A 155 -7.08 8.90 -8.34
C THR A 155 -8.44 9.58 -8.36
N THR A 156 -8.95 9.94 -9.54
CA THR A 156 -10.23 10.66 -9.70
C THR A 156 -11.40 9.75 -10.10
N GLY A 157 -11.12 8.55 -10.61
CA GLY A 157 -12.11 7.66 -11.23
C GLY A 157 -12.58 8.12 -12.61
N GLN A 158 -11.97 9.16 -13.18
CA GLN A 158 -12.38 9.71 -14.47
C GLN A 158 -11.91 8.82 -15.63
N HIS A 159 -12.79 8.57 -16.59
CA HIS A 159 -12.46 7.86 -17.83
C HIS A 159 -12.23 8.83 -18.98
N HIS A 160 -11.16 8.59 -19.74
CA HIS A 160 -10.78 9.36 -20.91
C HIS A 160 -10.66 8.41 -22.11
N LEU A 161 -11.41 8.68 -23.17
CA LEU A 161 -11.17 8.04 -24.46
C LEU A 161 -10.05 8.79 -25.17
N VAL A 162 -8.96 8.09 -25.48
CA VAL A 162 -7.77 8.65 -26.12
C VAL A 162 -7.60 7.98 -27.48
N ASP A 163 -7.79 8.75 -28.54
CA ASP A 163 -7.49 8.33 -29.92
C ASP A 163 -6.13 8.90 -30.35
N LEU A 164 -5.08 8.09 -30.29
CA LEU A 164 -3.72 8.45 -30.68
C LEU A 164 -3.59 8.75 -32.19
N ALA A 165 -4.48 8.25 -33.05
CA ALA A 165 -4.45 8.59 -34.47
C ALA A 165 -4.90 10.05 -34.69
N ALA A 166 -5.86 10.52 -33.90
CA ALA A 166 -6.33 11.91 -33.94
C ALA A 166 -5.35 12.91 -33.28
N GLN A 167 -4.40 12.43 -32.45
CA GLN A 167 -3.44 13.28 -31.72
C GLN A 167 -2.15 13.54 -32.50
N ASN A 168 -1.90 12.85 -33.62
CA ASN A 168 -0.67 12.97 -34.39
C ASN A 168 -0.97 13.29 -35.88
N PRO A 169 -1.33 14.54 -36.23
CA PRO A 169 -1.74 14.89 -37.58
C PRO A 169 -0.62 14.90 -38.63
N ASP A 170 0.65 14.67 -38.25
CA ASP A 170 1.83 14.93 -39.10
C ASP A 170 2.59 13.68 -39.60
N GLN A 171 1.92 12.54 -39.75
CA GLN A 171 2.54 11.34 -40.36
C GLN A 171 2.18 11.12 -41.84
N ASP A 172 1.56 12.10 -42.51
CA ASP A 172 1.15 11.96 -43.91
C ASP A 172 1.61 13.15 -44.78
N GLN A 173 2.92 13.41 -44.80
CA GLN A 173 3.52 14.21 -45.87
C GLN A 173 4.43 13.33 -46.73
N PRO A 174 4.10 13.13 -48.02
CA PRO A 174 4.95 12.36 -48.92
C PRO A 174 6.23 13.17 -49.18
N HIS A 175 7.38 12.58 -48.89
CA HIS A 175 8.64 13.04 -49.42
C HIS A 175 8.72 12.64 -50.90
N ASP A 176 8.26 13.53 -51.78
CA ASP A 176 8.59 13.47 -53.19
C ASP A 176 10.10 13.74 -53.39
N CYS A 177 10.71 12.83 -54.16
CA CYS A 177 12.03 12.78 -54.81
C CYS A 177 13.16 13.73 -54.36
#